data_AF-A0A484AXE0-F1
#
_entry.id   AF-A0A484AXE0-F1
#
_cell.length_a   1.000
_cell.length_b   1.000
_cell.length_c   1.000
_cell.angle_alpha   90.00
_cell.angle_beta   90.00
_cell.angle_gamma   90.00
#
_symmetry.space_group_name_H-M   'P 1'
#
loop_
_entity.id
_entity.type
_entity.pdbx_description
1 polymer ?
#
loop_
_entity_poly.entity_id
_entity_poly.type
_entity_poly.pdbx_seq_one_letter_code
_entity_poly.pdbx_strand_id
1 'polypeptide(L)'
;MPRKRSSCTIFCLEVSKFFKKQRKYKGTVITAMVMPVLFSLFIIMIRYSPKIDAAELSSSETIQYEVWWKALIDKIKERRERMIREDKTFKSNVFVPHIAVGYAPNTTAGIRQLVEVALTGISLKRDEIYGFADCDEMRIRLEMQNYIASLCFHDVDESHHGLPGKLRFSILMPAELRFYDNTWIGDSWHIKGTLDTHSSRKSNTSNIKKASKYVREGFISLQHSVSFQYLLMASGNAALPKVILRPFNLNNTVHELIAEGVDSAVLVLLIGFMFPVVILTK
;
A
#
# COMPACT_ATOMS: atom_id res chain seq x y z
N MET A 1 -27.37 -67.70 30.08
CA MET A 1 -26.43 -66.86 29.31
C MET A 1 -27.08 -65.49 29.07
N PRO A 2 -26.52 -64.36 29.55
CA PRO A 2 -27.13 -63.06 29.30
C PRO A 2 -26.87 -62.62 27.86
N ARG A 3 -27.94 -62.26 27.15
CA ARG A 3 -27.93 -61.77 25.76
C ARG A 3 -27.16 -60.43 25.71
N LYS A 4 -26.03 -60.40 25.01
CA LYS A 4 -25.23 -59.18 24.79
C LYS A 4 -26.11 -58.16 24.04
N ARG A 5 -26.54 -57.08 24.70
CA ARG A 5 -27.30 -56.00 24.04
C ARG A 5 -26.43 -55.36 22.96
N SER A 6 -26.99 -55.13 21.78
CA SER A 6 -26.25 -54.45 20.71
C SER A 6 -25.91 -53.01 21.13
N SER A 7 -24.75 -52.50 20.71
CA SER A 7 -24.30 -51.13 21.05
C SER A 7 -25.33 -50.06 20.65
N CYS A 8 -26.10 -50.27 19.58
CA CYS A 8 -27.15 -49.36 19.15
C CYS A 8 -28.30 -49.27 20.17
N THR A 9 -28.67 -50.39 20.79
CA THR A 9 -29.74 -50.43 21.79
C THR A 9 -29.33 -49.78 23.09
N ILE A 10 -28.04 -49.87 23.46
CA ILE A 10 -27.46 -49.18 24.62
C ILE A 10 -27.44 -47.67 24.36
N PHE A 11 -27.00 -47.25 23.18
CA PHE A 11 -27.00 -45.84 22.78
C PHE A 11 -28.41 -45.23 22.79
N CYS A 12 -29.41 -45.88 22.20
CA CYS A 12 -30.79 -45.39 22.22
C CYS A 12 -31.37 -45.27 23.64
N LEU A 13 -31.02 -46.21 24.53
CA LEU A 13 -31.45 -46.17 25.93
C LEU A 13 -30.80 -45.01 26.69
N GLU A 14 -29.51 -44.76 26.47
CA GLU A 14 -28.82 -43.62 27.05
C GLU A 14 -29.42 -42.31 26.54
N VAL A 15 -29.55 -42.14 25.23
CA VAL A 15 -30.19 -40.95 24.61
C VAL A 15 -31.58 -40.72 25.18
N SER A 16 -32.42 -41.75 25.28
CA SER A 16 -33.76 -41.66 25.87
C SER A 16 -33.74 -41.23 27.34
N LYS A 17 -32.82 -41.77 28.15
CA LYS A 17 -32.64 -41.41 29.55
C LYS A 17 -32.19 -39.95 29.71
N PHE A 18 -31.32 -39.49 28.81
CA PHE A 18 -30.85 -38.10 28.79
C PHE A 18 -31.93 -37.11 28.34
N PHE A 19 -32.74 -37.44 27.33
CA PHE A 19 -33.90 -36.62 26.95
C PHE A 19 -34.91 -36.51 28.09
N LYS A 20 -35.16 -37.59 28.85
CA LYS A 20 -36.00 -37.54 30.05
C LYS A 20 -35.40 -36.67 31.15
N LYS A 21 -34.07 -36.72 31.35
CA LYS A 21 -33.36 -35.87 32.32
C LYS A 21 -33.39 -34.40 31.93
N GLN A 22 -33.15 -34.05 30.67
CA GLN A 22 -33.30 -32.68 30.15
C GLN A 22 -34.74 -32.18 30.30
N ARG A 23 -35.75 -33.01 30.05
CA ARG A 23 -37.16 -32.65 30.25
C ARG A 23 -37.53 -32.33 31.70
N LYS A 24 -36.77 -32.86 32.68
CA LYS A 24 -36.91 -32.56 34.11
C LYS A 24 -36.34 -31.17 34.47
N TYR A 25 -35.25 -30.76 33.83
CA TYR A 25 -34.61 -29.45 34.02
C TYR A 25 -35.04 -28.45 32.95
N LYS A 26 -36.34 -28.12 32.95
CA LYS A 26 -36.97 -27.24 31.96
C LYS A 26 -36.25 -25.88 31.82
N GLY A 27 -35.76 -25.32 32.93
CA GLY A 27 -35.02 -24.05 32.94
C GLY A 27 -33.75 -24.11 32.09
N THR A 28 -32.92 -25.14 32.26
CA THR A 28 -31.67 -25.31 31.50
C THR A 28 -31.91 -25.47 30.00
N VAL A 29 -32.98 -26.16 29.61
CA VAL A 29 -33.37 -26.34 28.20
C VAL A 29 -33.83 -25.02 27.58
N ILE A 30 -34.63 -24.24 28.31
CA ILE A 30 -35.09 -22.92 27.86
C ILE A 30 -33.89 -21.98 27.72
N THR A 31 -33.00 -21.92 28.71
CA THR A 31 -31.80 -21.08 28.64
C THR A 31 -30.90 -21.48 27.47
N ALA A 32 -30.70 -22.79 27.22
CA ALA A 32 -29.89 -23.28 26.11
C ALA A 32 -30.48 -22.94 24.73
N MET A 33 -31.80 -22.88 24.59
CA MET A 33 -32.44 -22.46 23.34
C MET A 33 -32.47 -20.93 23.14
N VAL A 34 -32.65 -20.18 24.23
CA VAL A 34 -32.85 -18.71 24.16
C VAL A 34 -31.51 -17.96 24.09
N MET A 35 -30.46 -18.46 24.74
CA MET A 35 -29.15 -17.79 24.77
C MET A 35 -28.57 -17.53 23.37
N PRO A 36 -28.52 -18.52 22.46
CA PRO A 36 -27.98 -18.31 21.11
C PRO A 36 -28.75 -17.25 20.32
N VAL A 37 -30.07 -17.18 20.51
CA VAL A 37 -30.94 -16.19 19.84
C VAL A 37 -30.67 -14.78 20.38
N LEU A 38 -30.56 -14.63 21.71
CA LEU A 38 -30.22 -13.34 22.32
C LEU A 38 -28.82 -12.85 21.92
N PHE A 39 -27.83 -13.74 21.87
CA PHE A 39 -26.49 -13.39 21.38
C PHE A 39 -26.49 -12.99 19.91
N SER A 40 -27.25 -13.71 19.07
CA SER A 40 -27.40 -13.36 17.65
C SER A 40 -28.01 -11.96 17.49
N LEU A 41 -29.06 -11.65 18.25
CA LEU A 41 -29.68 -10.32 18.27
C LEU A 41 -28.73 -9.23 18.78
N PHE A 42 -27.92 -9.54 19.80
CA PHE A 42 -26.93 -8.61 20.33
C PHE A 42 -25.84 -8.29 19.29
N ILE A 43 -25.36 -9.28 18.54
CA ILE A 43 -24.40 -9.08 17.45
C ILE A 43 -25.02 -8.23 16.34
N ILE A 44 -26.27 -8.49 15.98
CA ILE A 44 -27.01 -7.70 14.98
C ILE A 44 -27.15 -6.24 15.45
N MET A 45 -27.46 -6.00 16.72
CA MET A 45 -27.56 -4.65 17.28
C MET A 45 -26.23 -3.91 17.29
N ILE A 46 -25.12 -4.58 17.63
CA ILE A 46 -23.77 -4.00 17.53
C ILE A 46 -23.45 -3.64 16.07
N ARG A 47 -23.83 -4.51 15.12
CA ARG A 47 -23.63 -4.29 13.67
C ARG A 47 -24.46 -3.15 13.10
N TYR A 48 -25.62 -2.86 13.69
CA TYR A 48 -26.51 -1.77 13.24
C TYR A 48 -26.17 -0.42 13.88
N SER A 49 -25.28 -0.40 14.89
CA SER A 49 -24.88 0.79 15.62
C SER A 49 -23.61 1.53 15.14
N PRO A 50 -22.98 1.31 13.97
CA PRO A 50 -21.98 2.26 13.50
C PRO A 50 -22.70 3.48 12.91
N LYS A 51 -22.71 4.59 13.66
CA LYS A 51 -22.77 5.90 13.03
C LYS A 51 -21.48 6.06 12.25
N ILE A 52 -21.58 6.02 10.92
CA ILE A 52 -20.49 6.45 10.05
C ILE A 52 -20.36 7.96 10.34
N ASP A 53 -19.39 8.33 11.18
CA ASP A 53 -19.12 9.73 11.42
C ASP A 53 -18.76 10.38 10.09
N ALA A 54 -19.60 11.31 9.64
CA ALA A 54 -19.36 12.12 8.44
C ALA A 54 -18.04 12.94 8.54
N ALA A 55 -17.38 12.93 9.70
CA ALA A 55 -16.11 13.58 9.98
C ALA A 55 -14.90 12.99 9.23
N GLU A 56 -14.95 11.72 8.79
CA GLU A 56 -13.85 11.10 8.02
C GLU A 56 -13.88 11.41 6.52
N LEU A 57 -14.87 12.17 6.04
CA LEU A 57 -14.84 12.77 4.70
C LEU A 57 -13.93 14.02 4.65
N SER A 58 -13.37 14.44 5.79
CA SER A 58 -12.35 15.49 5.80
C SER A 58 -11.06 14.95 5.19
N SER A 59 -10.70 15.54 4.06
CA SER A 59 -9.65 15.09 3.15
C SER A 59 -8.37 14.72 3.88
N SER A 60 -7.85 13.50 3.65
CA SER A 60 -6.44 13.26 3.86
C SER A 60 -5.63 14.35 3.15
N GLU A 61 -4.62 14.88 3.85
CA GLU A 61 -3.78 15.98 3.36
C GLU A 61 -3.28 15.67 1.93
N THR A 62 -3.34 16.68 1.06
CA THR A 62 -2.84 16.54 -0.31
C THR A 62 -1.34 16.29 -0.29
N ILE A 63 -0.91 15.25 -1.00
CA ILE A 63 0.51 14.97 -1.22
C ILE A 63 1.10 16.09 -2.08
N GLN A 64 2.10 16.79 -1.55
CA GLN A 64 2.82 17.84 -2.25
C GLN A 64 4.10 17.28 -2.87
N TYR A 65 4.11 17.10 -4.19
CA TYR A 65 5.21 16.43 -4.93
C TYR A 65 6.58 17.07 -4.69
N GLU A 66 6.64 18.40 -4.64
CA GLU A 66 7.87 19.18 -4.43
C GLU A 66 8.46 18.97 -3.03
N VAL A 67 7.61 18.93 -2.01
CA VAL A 67 8.03 18.71 -0.62
C VAL A 67 8.68 17.34 -0.47
N TRP A 68 8.09 16.32 -1.10
CA TRP A 68 8.59 14.95 -1.04
C TRP A 68 9.89 14.76 -1.82
N TRP A 69 10.00 15.39 -2.99
CA TRP A 69 11.24 15.40 -3.75
C TRP A 69 12.36 16.07 -2.95
N LYS A 70 12.09 17.25 -2.39
CA LYS A 70 13.04 17.97 -1.55
C LYS A 70 13.48 17.15 -0.34
N ALA A 71 12.53 16.48 0.34
CA ALA A 71 12.84 15.62 1.48
C ALA A 71 13.77 14.45 1.10
N LEU A 72 13.59 13.85 -0.08
CA LEU A 72 14.51 12.84 -0.61
C LEU A 72 15.91 13.41 -0.83
N ILE A 73 16.00 14.55 -1.53
CA ILE A 73 17.28 15.21 -1.85
C ILE A 73 18.03 15.61 -0.58
N ASP A 74 17.35 16.26 0.37
CA ASP A 74 17.93 16.70 1.64
C ASP A 74 18.47 15.51 2.44
N LYS A 75 17.75 14.39 2.44
CA LYS A 75 18.19 13.16 3.08
C LYS A 75 19.42 12.52 2.41
N ILE A 76 19.50 12.55 1.07
CA ILE A 76 20.69 12.09 0.34
C ILE A 76 21.89 12.98 0.69
N LYS A 77 21.69 14.31 0.75
CA LYS A 77 22.74 15.28 1.14
C LYS A 77 23.23 15.03 2.57
N GLU A 78 22.32 14.88 3.52
CA GLU A 78 22.67 14.62 4.93
C GLU A 78 23.48 13.32 5.07
N ARG A 79 23.13 12.26 4.33
CA ARG A 79 23.91 11.02 4.30
C ARG A 79 25.27 11.20 3.67
N ARG A 80 25.34 11.91 2.54
CA ARG A 80 26.60 12.23 1.86
C ARG A 80 27.55 12.99 2.79
N GLU A 81 27.05 13.98 3.51
CA GLU A 81 27.85 14.72 4.50
C GLU A 81 28.37 13.81 5.61
N ARG A 82 27.55 12.88 6.12
CA ARG A 82 28.00 11.88 7.09
C ARG A 82 29.10 10.98 6.54
N MET A 83 28.92 10.45 5.32
CA MET A 83 29.92 9.60 4.69
C MET A 83 31.23 10.35 4.43
N ILE A 84 31.18 11.61 3.98
CA ILE A 84 32.38 12.42 3.74
C ILE A 84 33.13 12.73 5.05
N ARG A 85 32.42 12.85 6.17
CA ARG A 85 33.06 13.00 7.50
C ARG A 85 33.84 11.75 7.91
N GLU A 86 33.33 10.56 7.57
CA GLU A 86 33.98 9.28 7.88
C GLU A 86 35.08 8.92 6.87
N ASP A 87 34.85 9.19 5.58
CA ASP A 87 35.78 8.96 4.47
C ASP A 87 35.78 10.18 3.52
N LYS A 88 36.86 10.98 3.59
CA LYS A 88 37.03 12.18 2.75
C LYS A 88 37.15 11.87 1.26
N THR A 89 37.45 10.62 0.89
CA THR A 89 37.55 10.19 -0.52
C THR A 89 36.24 9.67 -1.09
N PHE A 90 35.19 9.62 -0.27
CA PHE A 90 33.87 9.13 -0.66
C PHE A 90 33.27 9.97 -1.80
N LYS A 91 32.85 9.29 -2.89
CA LYS A 91 32.21 9.92 -4.06
C LYS A 91 30.71 9.65 -4.13
N SER A 92 30.34 8.40 -4.32
CA SER A 92 28.97 7.91 -4.34
C SER A 92 28.96 6.39 -4.17
N ASN A 93 27.82 5.86 -3.76
CA ASN A 93 27.51 4.43 -3.84
C ASN A 93 26.00 4.26 -4.00
N VAL A 94 25.54 3.03 -4.05
CA VAL A 94 24.13 2.71 -4.28
C VAL A 94 23.20 3.18 -3.14
N PHE A 95 23.73 3.41 -1.93
CA PHE A 95 23.00 3.88 -0.76
C PHE A 95 23.12 5.39 -0.50
N VAL A 96 24.03 6.07 -1.19
CA VAL A 96 24.24 7.51 -1.23
C VAL A 96 24.52 7.89 -2.68
N PRO A 97 23.48 7.84 -3.53
CA PRO A 97 23.61 8.06 -4.96
C PRO A 97 24.07 9.49 -5.27
N HIS A 98 24.58 9.67 -6.48
CA HIS A 98 24.79 10.99 -7.05
C HIS A 98 23.44 11.62 -7.38
N ILE A 99 23.21 12.85 -6.93
CA ILE A 99 21.99 13.60 -7.18
C ILE A 99 22.05 14.07 -8.63
N ALA A 100 21.70 13.17 -9.53
CA ALA A 100 21.68 13.41 -10.96
C ALA A 100 20.61 12.53 -11.62
N VAL A 101 20.07 13.02 -12.73
CA VAL A 101 19.07 12.31 -13.53
C VAL A 101 19.57 12.18 -14.96
N GLY A 102 19.63 10.94 -15.43
CA GLY A 102 19.91 10.62 -16.83
C GLY A 102 18.65 10.71 -17.70
N TYR A 103 18.76 11.04 -18.98
CA TYR A 103 17.68 10.86 -19.94
C TYR A 103 18.19 10.41 -21.31
N ALA A 104 17.37 9.64 -22.02
CA ALA A 104 17.64 9.17 -23.37
C ALA A 104 16.32 8.95 -24.15
N PRO A 105 16.31 9.12 -25.48
CA PRO A 105 17.38 9.68 -26.29
C PRO A 105 17.46 11.22 -26.15
N ASN A 106 18.67 11.77 -26.28
CA ASN A 106 18.93 13.21 -26.29
C ASN A 106 18.93 13.83 -27.70
N THR A 107 18.51 13.05 -28.71
CA THR A 107 18.58 13.40 -30.13
C THR A 107 17.64 14.53 -30.51
N THR A 108 16.47 14.58 -29.87
CA THR A 108 15.41 15.52 -30.24
C THR A 108 15.41 16.75 -29.33
N ALA A 109 15.39 17.94 -29.95
CA ALA A 109 15.45 19.21 -29.23
C ALA A 109 14.28 19.42 -28.25
N GLY A 110 13.07 18.99 -28.60
CA GLY A 110 11.90 19.12 -27.73
C GLY A 110 11.99 18.21 -26.49
N ILE A 111 12.51 16.98 -26.61
CA ILE A 111 12.76 16.11 -25.46
C ILE A 111 13.81 16.73 -24.53
N ARG A 112 14.90 17.27 -25.08
CA ARG A 112 15.91 17.97 -24.27
C ARG A 112 15.31 19.14 -23.48
N GLN A 113 14.51 19.96 -24.14
CA GLN A 113 13.84 21.10 -23.52
C GLN A 113 12.81 20.66 -22.46
N LEU A 114 12.02 19.62 -22.76
CA LEU A 114 11.07 19.02 -21.84
C LEU A 114 11.76 18.57 -20.55
N VAL A 115 12.82 17.79 -20.68
CA VAL A 115 13.55 17.25 -19.53
C VAL A 115 14.23 18.37 -18.74
N GLU A 116 14.87 19.32 -19.41
CA GLU A 116 15.52 20.45 -18.74
C GLU A 116 14.52 21.24 -17.89
N VAL A 117 13.37 21.63 -18.46
CA VAL A 117 12.37 22.43 -17.73
C VAL A 117 11.69 21.60 -16.63
N ALA A 118 11.34 20.34 -16.90
CA ALA A 118 10.70 19.48 -15.91
C ALA A 118 11.61 19.21 -14.70
N LEU A 119 12.89 18.93 -14.93
CA LEU A 119 13.82 18.58 -13.85
C LEU A 119 14.29 19.82 -13.08
N THR A 120 14.53 20.94 -13.76
CA THR A 120 14.84 22.20 -13.07
C THR A 120 13.65 22.70 -12.24
N GLY A 121 12.41 22.46 -12.69
CA GLY A 121 11.19 22.76 -11.93
C GLY A 121 11.10 22.04 -10.58
N ILE A 122 11.73 20.85 -10.45
CA ILE A 122 11.82 20.12 -9.19
C ILE A 122 13.17 20.33 -8.47
N SER A 123 13.86 21.43 -8.74
CA SER A 123 15.12 21.82 -8.05
C SER A 123 16.35 20.94 -8.36
N LEU A 124 16.39 20.25 -9.51
CA LEU A 124 17.66 19.74 -10.05
C LEU A 124 18.40 20.85 -10.80
N LYS A 125 19.72 20.88 -10.68
CA LYS A 125 20.55 21.80 -11.46
C LYS A 125 20.83 21.25 -12.85
N ARG A 126 21.21 22.13 -13.79
CA ARG A 126 21.57 21.72 -15.15
C ARG A 126 22.77 20.76 -15.21
N ASP A 127 23.74 20.93 -14.32
CA ASP A 127 24.90 20.04 -14.15
C ASP A 127 24.56 18.69 -13.50
N GLU A 128 23.32 18.53 -13.03
CA GLU A 128 22.79 17.28 -12.48
C GLU A 128 21.91 16.54 -13.52
N ILE A 129 21.80 17.04 -14.76
CA ILE A 129 20.97 16.47 -15.82
C ILE A 129 21.88 15.98 -16.97
N TYR A 130 21.84 14.68 -17.25
CA TYR A 130 22.73 14.04 -18.22
C TYR A 130 21.94 13.42 -19.37
N GLY A 131 22.19 13.89 -20.60
CA GLY A 131 21.57 13.34 -21.80
C GLY A 131 22.45 12.28 -22.47
N PHE A 132 21.84 11.16 -22.85
CA PHE A 132 22.49 10.04 -23.55
C PHE A 132 21.82 9.79 -24.90
N ALA A 133 22.57 9.21 -25.83
CA ALA A 133 22.05 8.90 -27.16
C ALA A 133 21.02 7.75 -27.11
N ASP A 134 21.28 6.75 -26.27
CA ASP A 134 20.50 5.52 -26.21
C ASP A 134 20.14 5.11 -24.76
N CYS A 135 19.00 4.42 -24.61
CA CYS A 135 18.52 3.99 -23.30
C CYS A 135 19.37 2.89 -22.67
N ASP A 136 20.01 2.01 -23.46
CA ASP A 136 20.90 0.99 -22.93
C ASP A 136 22.20 1.61 -22.40
N GLU A 137 22.77 2.58 -23.13
CA GLU A 137 23.93 3.34 -22.65
C GLU A 137 23.59 4.06 -21.34
N MET A 138 22.44 4.75 -21.30
CA MET A 138 21.98 5.44 -20.10
C MET A 138 21.83 4.48 -18.92
N ARG A 139 21.28 3.28 -19.13
CA ARG A 139 21.10 2.27 -18.08
C ARG A 139 22.44 1.81 -17.51
N ILE A 140 23.42 1.53 -18.37
CA ILE A 140 24.77 1.15 -17.94
C ILE A 140 25.43 2.29 -17.14
N ARG A 141 25.25 3.54 -17.57
CA ARG A 141 25.78 4.73 -16.89
C ARG A 141 25.10 5.00 -15.54
N LEU A 142 23.78 4.81 -15.45
CA LEU A 142 23.00 4.90 -14.22
C LEU A 142 23.58 3.96 -13.14
N GLU A 143 23.85 2.71 -13.51
CA GLU A 143 24.42 1.69 -12.61
C GLU A 143 25.87 2.06 -12.20
N MET A 144 26.71 2.49 -13.14
CA MET A 144 28.11 2.81 -12.82
C MET A 144 28.29 4.10 -11.99
N GLN A 145 27.45 5.11 -12.21
CA GLN A 145 27.58 6.42 -11.55
C GLN A 145 26.66 6.58 -10.34
N ASN A 146 25.78 5.59 -10.09
CA ASN A 146 24.78 5.61 -9.03
C ASN A 146 23.88 6.84 -9.11
N TYR A 147 23.28 7.14 -10.27
CA TYR A 147 22.31 8.24 -10.38
C TYR A 147 21.02 7.91 -9.62
N ILE A 148 20.29 8.94 -9.17
CA ILE A 148 19.04 8.75 -8.42
C ILE A 148 17.89 8.24 -9.31
N ALA A 149 17.91 8.58 -10.60
CA ALA A 149 16.89 8.18 -11.55
C ALA A 149 17.38 8.35 -12.99
N SER A 150 16.66 7.75 -13.93
CA SER A 150 16.84 7.97 -15.36
C SER A 150 15.52 7.89 -16.12
N LEU A 151 15.42 8.62 -17.24
CA LEU A 151 14.22 8.73 -18.07
C LEU A 151 14.51 8.17 -19.47
N CYS A 152 13.90 7.05 -19.83
CA CYS A 152 13.99 6.49 -21.18
C CYS A 152 12.71 6.82 -21.95
N PHE A 153 12.78 7.64 -22.98
CA PHE A 153 11.66 7.95 -23.87
C PHE A 153 11.63 6.96 -25.04
N HIS A 154 10.42 6.47 -25.34
CA HIS A 154 10.17 5.49 -26.39
C HIS A 154 9.35 6.12 -27.50
N ASP A 155 9.46 5.57 -28.72
CA ASP A 155 8.69 6.00 -29.88
C ASP A 155 8.77 7.52 -30.13
N VAL A 156 9.98 8.08 -30.04
CA VAL A 156 10.23 9.51 -30.26
C VAL A 156 10.07 9.82 -31.76
N ASP A 157 8.85 10.15 -32.15
CA ASP A 157 8.50 10.77 -33.42
C ASP A 157 8.59 12.30 -33.23
N GLU A 158 9.32 13.02 -34.08
CA GLU A 158 9.45 14.48 -34.01
C GLU A 158 8.20 15.23 -34.54
N SER A 159 7.01 14.73 -34.26
CA SER A 159 5.75 15.34 -34.70
C SER A 159 5.35 16.51 -33.78
N HIS A 160 5.22 17.74 -34.29
CA HIS A 160 4.82 18.93 -33.50
C HIS A 160 5.94 19.49 -32.60
N HIS A 161 6.78 20.36 -33.17
CA HIS A 161 7.81 21.11 -32.44
C HIS A 161 8.84 20.25 -31.69
N GLY A 162 9.12 19.04 -32.19
CA GLY A 162 10.13 18.15 -31.60
C GLY A 162 9.67 17.43 -30.33
N LEU A 163 8.38 17.34 -30.04
CA LEU A 163 7.84 16.45 -29.02
C LEU A 163 7.10 15.28 -29.68
N PRO A 164 7.01 14.10 -29.06
CA PRO A 164 6.16 13.03 -29.59
C PRO A 164 4.69 13.40 -29.43
N GLY A 165 3.83 13.08 -30.41
CA GLY A 165 2.38 13.28 -30.26
C GLY A 165 1.75 12.45 -29.13
N LYS A 166 2.42 11.37 -28.73
CA LYS A 166 2.08 10.55 -27.55
C LYS A 166 3.34 10.32 -26.73
N LEU A 167 3.40 10.88 -25.53
CA LEU A 167 4.51 10.65 -24.62
C LEU A 167 4.51 9.22 -24.11
N ARG A 168 5.55 8.46 -24.47
CA ARG A 168 5.86 7.15 -23.89
C ARG A 168 7.24 7.21 -23.26
N PHE A 169 7.32 6.89 -21.97
CA PHE A 169 8.60 6.88 -21.27
C PHE A 169 8.60 5.91 -20.11
N SER A 170 9.79 5.49 -19.72
CA SER A 170 10.06 4.67 -18.56
C SER A 170 10.93 5.44 -17.58
N ILE A 171 10.60 5.34 -16.30
CA ILE A 171 11.42 5.87 -15.20
C ILE A 171 12.21 4.69 -14.63
N LEU A 172 13.53 4.76 -14.74
CA LEU A 172 14.45 3.80 -14.15
C LEU A 172 14.96 4.37 -12.84
N MET A 173 14.82 3.61 -11.75
CA MET A 173 15.32 3.99 -10.43
C MET A 173 16.05 2.80 -9.81
N PRO A 174 17.20 3.02 -9.13
CA PRO A 174 17.90 1.97 -8.43
C PRO A 174 17.03 1.36 -7.33
N ALA A 175 17.03 0.03 -7.22
CA ALA A 175 16.21 -0.70 -6.27
C ALA A 175 16.60 -0.39 -4.80
N GLU A 176 17.80 0.10 -4.58
CA GLU A 176 18.38 0.42 -3.27
C GLU A 176 17.76 1.68 -2.66
N LEU A 177 17.22 2.58 -3.48
CA LEU A 177 16.37 3.68 -2.99
C LEU A 177 15.13 3.15 -2.25
N ARG A 178 14.72 1.89 -2.46
CA ARG A 178 13.60 1.26 -1.75
C ARG A 178 13.92 0.90 -0.29
N PHE A 179 15.20 0.85 0.07
CA PHE A 179 15.69 0.55 1.43
C PHE A 179 16.10 1.79 2.22
N TYR A 180 15.81 2.99 1.70
CA TYR A 180 16.32 4.22 2.28
C TYR A 180 15.83 4.50 3.70
N ASP A 181 14.76 3.87 4.20
CA ASP A 181 14.13 4.17 5.50
C ASP A 181 13.98 2.96 6.44
N ASN A 182 14.97 2.06 6.48
CA ASN A 182 15.00 0.90 7.40
C ASN A 182 13.79 -0.06 7.30
N THR A 183 12.98 0.06 6.25
CA THR A 183 11.81 -0.78 6.02
C THR A 183 12.06 -1.61 4.78
N TRP A 184 12.67 -2.79 4.98
CA TRP A 184 12.59 -3.87 3.99
C TRP A 184 11.11 -4.12 3.74
N ILE A 185 10.65 -3.81 2.53
CA ILE A 185 9.38 -4.31 2.01
C ILE A 185 9.79 -5.02 0.75
N GLY A 186 9.86 -6.36 0.83
CA GLY A 186 10.02 -7.20 -0.34
C GLY A 186 8.96 -6.88 -1.38
N ASP A 187 9.30 -7.04 -2.66
CA ASP A 187 8.39 -7.11 -3.80
C ASP A 187 7.16 -6.20 -3.75
N SER A 188 7.35 -4.90 -3.47
CA SER A 188 6.25 -3.93 -3.42
C SER A 188 5.66 -3.58 -4.80
N TRP A 189 6.18 -4.20 -5.87
CA TRP A 189 5.72 -4.03 -7.24
C TRP A 189 5.00 -5.27 -7.76
N HIS A 190 5.02 -6.39 -7.02
CA HIS A 190 4.09 -7.47 -7.29
C HIS A 190 2.72 -7.06 -6.76
N ILE A 191 1.81 -6.76 -7.68
CA ILE A 191 0.38 -6.82 -7.39
C ILE A 191 0.12 -8.27 -6.96
N LYS A 192 0.11 -8.54 -5.66
CA LYS A 192 -0.44 -9.81 -5.18
C LYS A 192 -1.91 -9.77 -5.60
N GLY A 193 -2.25 -10.54 -6.63
CA GLY A 193 -3.57 -10.61 -7.27
C GLY A 193 -4.71 -11.11 -6.38
N THR A 194 -4.51 -11.09 -5.07
CA THR A 194 -5.51 -11.41 -4.06
C THR A 194 -5.56 -10.20 -3.17
N LEU A 195 -6.67 -9.47 -3.23
CA LEU A 195 -7.13 -8.44 -2.28
C LEU A 195 -6.07 -8.09 -1.23
N ASP A 196 -5.47 -6.91 -1.33
CA ASP A 196 -4.43 -6.43 -0.43
C ASP A 196 -4.97 -6.44 1.02
N THR A 197 -4.80 -7.57 1.72
CA THR A 197 -5.12 -7.75 3.14
C THR A 197 -4.01 -7.10 3.93
N HIS A 198 -3.80 -5.80 3.71
CA HIS A 198 -3.11 -5.00 4.68
C HIS A 198 -3.92 -5.08 5.97
N SER A 199 -3.34 -5.73 6.98
CA SER A 199 -3.85 -5.74 8.34
C SER A 199 -4.34 -4.34 8.70
N SER A 200 -5.60 -4.24 9.14
CA SER A 200 -6.26 -3.00 9.54
C SER A 200 -5.57 -2.26 10.69
N ARG A 201 -4.40 -2.73 11.17
CA ARG A 201 -3.58 -2.07 12.18
C ARG A 201 -3.34 -0.62 11.76
N LYS A 202 -4.22 0.24 12.27
CA LYS A 202 -4.25 1.70 12.18
C LYS A 202 -3.08 2.22 11.39
N SER A 203 -3.24 2.20 10.08
CA SER A 203 -2.50 3.12 9.25
C SER A 203 -3.04 4.50 9.62
N ASN A 204 -2.55 5.09 10.72
CA ASN A 204 -2.59 6.54 10.99
C ASN A 204 -1.99 7.27 9.78
N THR A 205 -2.79 7.39 8.72
CA THR A 205 -2.52 8.12 7.49
C THR A 205 -2.38 9.62 7.73
N SER A 206 -2.64 10.09 8.96
CA SER A 206 -2.41 11.45 9.42
C SER A 206 -0.95 11.79 9.72
N ASN A 207 -0.04 10.81 9.74
CA ASN A 207 1.38 11.09 9.84
C ASN A 207 1.98 11.16 8.43
N ILE A 208 2.57 12.30 8.07
CA ILE A 208 3.42 12.55 6.91
C ILE A 208 4.39 11.36 6.67
N LYS A 209 4.83 10.66 7.72
CA LYS A 209 5.62 9.42 7.67
C LYS A 209 4.97 8.21 6.94
N LYS A 210 3.71 8.26 6.51
CA LYS A 210 2.98 7.16 5.85
C LYS A 210 2.61 7.43 4.39
N ALA A 211 3.26 8.38 3.73
CA ALA A 211 3.19 8.45 2.27
C ALA A 211 3.68 7.13 1.65
N SER A 212 3.08 6.73 0.52
CA SER A 212 3.49 5.51 -0.18
C SER A 212 4.96 5.57 -0.55
N LYS A 213 5.59 4.40 -0.72
CA LYS A 213 7.00 4.31 -1.13
C LYS A 213 7.30 5.12 -2.39
N TYR A 214 6.43 5.05 -3.40
CA TYR A 214 6.58 5.81 -4.66
C TYR A 214 6.64 7.33 -4.47
N VAL A 215 5.98 7.86 -3.44
CA VAL A 215 6.04 9.30 -3.11
C VAL A 215 7.37 9.63 -2.45
N ARG A 216 7.81 8.81 -1.48
CA ARG A 216 9.04 9.02 -0.71
C ARG A 216 10.32 8.81 -1.52
N GLU A 217 10.27 7.88 -2.46
CA GLU A 217 11.35 7.56 -3.39
C GLU A 217 11.46 8.59 -4.53
N GLY A 218 10.49 9.51 -4.67
CA GLY A 218 10.51 10.56 -5.70
C GLY A 218 10.01 10.12 -7.07
N PHE A 219 9.60 8.86 -7.24
CA PHE A 219 9.05 8.34 -8.49
C PHE A 219 7.84 9.16 -8.97
N ILE A 220 6.87 9.40 -8.07
CA ILE A 220 5.68 10.18 -8.41
C ILE A 220 6.03 11.63 -8.75
N SER A 221 7.01 12.22 -8.06
CA SER A 221 7.45 13.59 -8.33
C SER A 221 8.07 13.72 -9.73
N LEU A 222 8.90 12.75 -10.14
CA LEU A 222 9.46 12.70 -11.50
C LEU A 222 8.37 12.47 -12.55
N GLN A 223 7.50 11.48 -12.33
CA GLN A 223 6.40 11.18 -13.25
C GLN A 223 5.49 12.39 -13.43
N HIS A 224 5.10 13.04 -12.33
CA HIS A 224 4.26 14.23 -12.35
C HIS A 224 4.96 15.36 -13.09
N SER A 225 6.22 15.67 -12.77
CA SER A 225 6.93 16.79 -13.38
C SER A 225 7.08 16.64 -14.89
N VAL A 226 7.55 15.48 -15.37
CA VAL A 226 7.74 15.21 -16.80
C VAL A 226 6.41 15.20 -17.55
N SER A 227 5.39 14.54 -17.00
CA SER A 227 4.08 14.44 -17.66
C SER A 227 3.37 15.79 -17.71
N PHE A 228 3.40 16.55 -16.62
CA PHE A 228 2.79 17.88 -16.55
C PHE A 228 3.48 18.85 -17.51
N GLN A 229 4.82 18.84 -17.55
CA GLN A 229 5.56 19.71 -18.45
C GLN A 229 5.34 19.35 -19.93
N TYR A 230 5.23 18.06 -20.26
CA TYR A 230 4.88 17.63 -21.61
C TYR A 230 3.50 18.15 -22.02
N LEU A 231 2.49 18.02 -21.16
CA LEU A 231 1.15 18.53 -21.45
C LEU A 231 1.14 20.05 -21.61
N LEU A 232 1.94 20.76 -20.82
CA LEU A 232 2.03 22.21 -20.90
C LEU A 232 2.63 22.62 -22.24
N MET A 233 3.73 21.99 -22.67
CA MET A 233 4.36 22.27 -23.96
C MET A 233 3.47 21.85 -25.14
N ALA A 234 2.88 20.67 -25.08
CA ALA A 234 2.01 20.15 -26.14
C ALA A 234 0.71 20.97 -26.32
N SER A 235 0.23 21.61 -25.26
CA SER A 235 -0.95 22.48 -25.31
C SER A 235 -0.64 23.95 -25.65
N GLY A 236 0.61 24.29 -25.95
CA GLY A 236 1.01 25.68 -26.21
C GLY A 236 0.95 26.57 -24.96
N ASN A 237 1.30 26.01 -23.80
CA ASN A 237 1.24 26.65 -22.48
C ASN A 237 -0.17 27.05 -22.03
N ALA A 238 -1.18 26.26 -22.41
CA ALA A 238 -2.53 26.44 -21.90
C ALA A 238 -2.60 26.16 -20.39
N ALA A 239 -3.56 26.79 -19.71
CA ALA A 239 -3.77 26.57 -18.28
C ALA A 239 -4.25 25.12 -18.04
N LEU A 240 -3.40 24.31 -17.41
CA LEU A 240 -3.72 22.93 -17.04
C LEU A 240 -4.40 22.86 -15.66
N PRO A 241 -5.31 21.89 -15.44
CA PRO A 241 -5.89 21.68 -14.12
C PRO A 241 -4.84 21.23 -13.11
N LYS A 242 -5.00 21.65 -11.86
CA LYS A 242 -4.12 21.23 -10.76
C LYS A 242 -4.34 19.74 -10.46
N VAL A 243 -3.32 18.92 -10.68
CA VAL A 243 -3.34 17.50 -10.34
C VAL A 243 -2.96 17.31 -8.88
N ILE A 244 -3.88 16.79 -8.08
CA ILE A 244 -3.67 16.53 -6.65
C ILE A 244 -3.74 15.03 -6.37
N LEU A 245 -2.77 14.53 -5.61
CA LEU A 245 -2.79 13.17 -5.09
C LEU A 245 -3.25 13.20 -3.63
N ARG A 246 -4.26 12.40 -3.32
CA ARG A 246 -4.76 12.19 -1.96
C ARG A 246 -4.86 10.69 -1.71
N PRO A 247 -4.34 10.17 -0.58
CA PRO A 247 -4.59 8.79 -0.23
C PRO A 247 -6.07 8.63 0.13
N PHE A 248 -6.65 7.52 -0.31
CA PHE A 248 -8.00 7.17 0.09
C PHE A 248 -7.95 6.56 1.50
N ASN A 249 -8.57 7.23 2.47
CA ASN A 249 -8.76 6.65 3.78
C ASN A 249 -9.87 5.59 3.66
N LEU A 250 -9.49 4.30 3.64
CA LEU A 250 -10.47 3.24 3.81
C LEU A 250 -11.03 3.31 5.22
N ASN A 251 -12.36 3.33 5.32
CA ASN A 251 -13.04 3.23 6.59
C ASN A 251 -12.85 1.81 7.15
N ASN A 252 -11.82 1.65 7.99
CA ASN A 252 -11.49 0.36 8.62
C ASN A 252 -12.54 -0.08 9.64
N THR A 253 -13.48 0.77 10.07
CA THR A 253 -14.48 0.36 11.07
C THR A 253 -15.33 -0.80 10.58
N VAL A 254 -15.74 -0.82 9.31
CA VAL A 254 -16.55 -1.92 8.77
C VAL A 254 -15.75 -3.21 8.70
N HIS A 255 -14.47 -3.15 8.33
CA HIS A 255 -13.61 -4.35 8.24
C HIS A 255 -13.21 -4.89 9.62
N GLU A 256 -12.90 -4.03 10.59
CA GLU A 256 -12.59 -4.42 11.97
C GLU A 256 -13.82 -4.99 12.70
N LEU A 257 -14.99 -4.37 12.56
CA LEU A 257 -16.25 -4.92 13.11
C LEU A 257 -16.64 -6.25 12.46
N ILE A 258 -16.30 -6.48 11.19
CA ILE A 258 -16.60 -7.73 10.50
C ILE A 258 -15.63 -8.83 10.92
N ALA A 259 -14.32 -8.55 10.97
CA ALA A 259 -13.30 -9.56 11.24
C ALA A 259 -13.28 -10.01 12.71
N GLU A 260 -13.20 -9.09 13.67
CA GLU A 260 -13.13 -9.47 15.10
C GLU A 260 -14.48 -9.96 15.65
N GLY A 261 -15.58 -9.44 15.11
CA GLY A 261 -16.94 -9.80 15.56
C GLY A 261 -17.39 -11.20 15.15
N VAL A 262 -16.91 -11.73 14.01
CA VAL A 262 -17.30 -13.07 13.54
C VAL A 262 -16.53 -14.15 14.28
N ASP A 263 -15.22 -13.98 14.47
CA ASP A 263 -14.39 -15.00 15.12
C ASP A 263 -14.75 -15.18 16.60
N SER A 264 -15.02 -14.08 17.31
CA SER A 264 -15.46 -14.12 18.71
C SER A 264 -16.88 -14.69 18.87
N ALA A 265 -17.81 -14.34 17.98
CA ALA A 265 -19.16 -14.88 17.97
C ALA A 265 -19.18 -16.39 17.69
N VAL A 266 -18.39 -16.86 16.71
CA VAL A 266 -18.27 -18.28 16.38
C VAL A 266 -17.68 -19.07 17.54
N LEU A 267 -16.69 -18.52 18.26
CA LEU A 267 -16.10 -19.15 19.43
C LEU A 267 -17.12 -19.28 20.59
N VAL A 268 -17.89 -18.22 20.86
CA VAL A 268 -18.95 -18.25 21.89
C VAL A 268 -20.07 -19.20 21.53
N LEU A 269 -20.44 -19.28 20.24
CA LEU A 269 -21.44 -20.21 19.73
C LEU A 269 -20.93 -21.66 19.82
N LEU A 270 -19.66 -21.91 19.50
CA LEU A 270 -19.01 -23.22 19.70
C LEU A 270 -18.98 -23.62 21.18
N ILE A 271 -18.62 -22.71 22.10
CA ILE A 271 -18.64 -22.98 23.54
C ILE A 271 -20.08 -23.23 24.02
N GLY A 272 -21.05 -22.42 23.59
CA GLY A 272 -22.46 -22.55 23.94
C GLY A 272 -23.10 -23.84 23.44
N PHE A 273 -22.67 -24.36 22.28
CA PHE A 273 -23.15 -25.64 21.74
C PHE A 273 -22.35 -26.85 22.23
N MET A 274 -21.05 -26.73 22.50
CA MET A 274 -20.23 -27.84 23.02
C MET A 274 -20.46 -28.09 24.51
N PHE A 275 -20.72 -27.06 25.32
CA PHE A 275 -20.88 -27.23 26.77
C PHE A 275 -22.06 -28.15 27.17
N PRO A 276 -23.24 -28.06 26.52
CA PRO A 276 -24.31 -29.04 26.71
C PRO A 276 -23.90 -30.46 26.30
N VAL A 277 -23.12 -30.61 25.22
CA VAL A 277 -22.66 -31.92 24.72
C VAL A 277 -21.64 -32.56 25.64
N VAL A 278 -20.72 -31.79 26.23
CA VAL A 278 -19.75 -32.30 27.22
C VAL A 278 -20.45 -32.74 28.51
N ILE A 279 -21.46 -31.99 28.97
CA ILE A 279 -22.33 -32.40 30.08
C ILE A 279 -23.17 -33.65 29.74
N LEU A 280 -23.45 -33.91 28.46
CA LEU A 280 -24.15 -35.11 28.00
C LEU A 280 -23.25 -36.37 27.97
N THR A 281 -21.93 -36.21 27.98
CA THR A 281 -20.95 -37.33 27.90
C THR A 281 -20.33 -37.76 29.24
N LYS A 282 -20.64 -37.09 30.35
CA LYS A 282 -20.27 -37.49 31.73
C LYS A 282 -21.52 -37.76 32.57
#